data_AF-A0A7X8MGI7-F1
#
_entry.id   AF-A0A7X8MGI7-F1
#
_cell.length_a   1.000
_cell.length_b   1.000
_cell.length_c   1.000
_cell.angle_alpha   90.00
_cell.angle_beta   90.00
_cell.angle_gamma   90.00
#
_symmetry.space_group_name_H-M   'P 1'
#
loop_
_entity.id
_entity.type
_entity.pdbx_description
1 polymer ?
#
loop_
_entity_poly.entity_id
_entity_poly.type
_entity_poly.pdbx_seq_one_letter_code
_entity_poly.pdbx_strand_id
1 'polypeptide(L)'
;MDLNAQKTQSVKLLKNTILSKINSLLKERSETICTYGGSDNEDLIESINDAKKEWLSAKNNFEHAVESDIIDYYIYQIKAYQTRYEHLLKKAKEKGISI
;
A
#
# COMPACT_ATOMS: atom_id res chain seq x y z
N MET A 1 -9.01 39.46 34.70
CA MET A 1 -9.70 38.26 34.17
C MET A 1 -8.92 37.85 32.94
N ASP A 2 -8.08 36.81 33.00
CA ASP A 2 -7.44 36.25 31.80
C ASP A 2 -7.09 34.76 32.03
N LEU A 3 -8.10 33.89 31.85
CA LEU A 3 -7.90 32.45 31.69
C LEU A 3 -7.80 32.15 30.19
N ASN A 4 -6.63 32.32 29.55
CA ASN A 4 -6.49 31.81 28.17
C ASN A 4 -5.07 31.42 27.70
N ALA A 5 -4.08 31.28 28.57
CA ALA A 5 -2.71 30.94 28.12
C ALA A 5 -2.40 29.43 28.12
N GLN A 6 -3.25 28.56 28.70
CA GLN A 6 -2.94 27.13 28.87
C GLN A 6 -3.63 26.20 27.84
N LYS A 7 -4.53 26.72 26.99
CA LYS A 7 -5.26 25.89 26.01
C LYS A 7 -4.57 25.80 24.63
N THR A 8 -3.49 26.54 24.42
CA THR A 8 -2.78 26.62 23.12
C THR A 8 -1.55 25.72 23.01
N GLN A 9 -1.06 25.12 24.10
CA GLN A 9 0.12 24.24 24.06
C GLN A 9 -0.23 22.79 23.64
N SER A 10 -1.39 22.28 24.07
CA SER A 10 -1.84 20.90 23.77
C SER A 10 -2.38 20.71 22.35
N VAL A 11 -2.83 21.78 21.69
CA VAL A 11 -3.31 21.73 20.29
C VAL A 11 -2.15 21.66 19.28
N LYS A 12 -0.93 22.02 19.69
CA LYS A 12 0.28 21.94 18.84
C LYS A 12 0.96 20.55 18.83
N LEU A 13 0.75 19.73 19.85
CA LEU A 13 1.38 18.40 19.96
C LEU A 13 0.55 17.28 19.32
N LEU A 14 -0.78 17.38 19.35
CA LEU A 14 -1.68 16.38 18.74
C LEU A 14 -1.66 16.39 17.21
N LYS A 15 -1.29 17.51 16.57
CA LYS A 15 -1.23 17.62 15.10
C LYS A 15 -0.05 16.84 14.50
N ASN A 16 1.05 16.68 15.23
CA ASN A 16 2.28 16.07 14.69
C ASN A 16 2.22 14.53 14.67
N THR A 17 1.44 13.92 15.57
CA THR A 17 1.26 12.45 15.63
C THR A 17 0.27 11.94 14.57
N ILE A 18 -0.68 12.78 14.17
CA ILE A 18 -1.65 12.43 13.13
C ILE A 18 -0.99 12.46 11.75
N LEU A 19 -0.05 13.38 11.52
CA LEU A 19 0.66 13.52 10.24
C LEU A 19 1.51 12.28 9.90
N SER A 20 2.15 11.62 10.88
CA SER A 20 2.99 10.43 10.60
C SER A 20 2.20 9.20 10.15
N LYS A 21 0.91 9.11 10.50
CA LYS A 21 0.02 8.01 10.07
C LYS A 21 -0.56 8.21 8.67
N ILE A 22 -0.65 9.44 8.18
CA ILE A 22 -1.22 9.74 6.86
C ILE A 22 -0.18 9.52 5.75
N ASN A 23 1.11 9.59 6.07
CA ASN A 23 2.20 9.33 5.11
C ASN A 23 2.16 7.90 4.51
N SER A 24 1.62 6.90 5.19
CA SER A 24 1.48 5.55 4.63
C SER A 24 0.28 5.38 3.69
N LEU A 25 -0.65 6.34 3.66
CA LEU A 25 -1.84 6.34 2.81
C LEU A 25 -1.69 7.20 1.55
N LEU A 26 -0.72 8.12 1.54
CA LEU A 26 -0.44 9.01 0.41
C LEU A 26 0.74 8.53 -0.46
N LYS A 27 1.16 7.26 -0.35
CA LYS A 27 2.19 6.63 -1.21
C LYS A 27 1.61 6.09 -2.53
N GLU A 28 0.64 6.78 -3.10
CA GLU A 28 0.25 6.61 -4.50
C GLU A 28 0.22 8.00 -5.12
N ARG A 29 0.94 8.20 -6.23
CA ARG A 29 0.92 9.39 -7.10
C ARG A 29 1.83 10.59 -6.82
N SER A 30 3.05 10.38 -6.34
CA SER A 30 4.17 11.25 -6.74
C SER A 30 5.36 10.40 -7.19
N GLU A 31 5.92 10.75 -8.35
CA GLU A 31 7.18 10.19 -8.83
C GLU A 31 8.29 10.55 -7.85
N THR A 32 8.46 9.73 -6.81
CA THR A 32 9.56 9.86 -5.85
C THR A 32 10.57 8.75 -6.09
N ILE A 33 11.61 9.12 -6.84
CA ILE A 33 13.01 8.72 -6.68
C ILE A 33 13.19 7.42 -5.88
N CYS A 34 13.50 6.35 -6.61
CA CYS A 34 14.00 5.09 -6.07
C CYS A 34 15.30 5.34 -5.27
N THR A 35 15.17 5.39 -3.95
CA THR A 35 16.32 5.38 -3.05
C THR A 35 16.91 3.98 -3.05
N TYR A 36 18.00 3.77 -3.79
CA TYR A 36 18.83 2.56 -3.70
C TYR A 36 19.36 2.44 -2.26
N GLY A 37 18.83 1.48 -1.51
CA GLY A 37 19.26 1.24 -0.12
C GLY A 37 18.60 0.06 0.60
N GLY A 38 17.51 -0.51 0.07
CA GLY A 38 16.95 -1.77 0.55
C GLY A 38 17.80 -2.96 0.09
N SER A 39 17.94 -3.99 0.92
CA SER A 39 18.52 -5.25 0.47
C SER A 39 17.61 -5.92 -0.57
N ASP A 40 18.14 -6.72 -1.49
CA ASP A 40 17.37 -7.50 -2.49
C ASP A 40 16.18 -8.32 -1.89
N ASN A 41 16.22 -8.58 -0.60
CA ASN A 41 15.16 -9.26 0.14
C ASN A 41 14.03 -8.30 0.54
N GLU A 42 14.37 -7.07 0.91
CA GLU A 42 13.43 -6.02 1.28
C GLU A 42 12.62 -5.56 0.07
N ASP A 43 13.28 -5.38 -1.08
CA ASP A 43 12.62 -5.07 -2.35
C ASP A 43 11.63 -6.19 -2.77
N LEU A 44 12.00 -7.45 -2.50
CA LEU A 44 11.14 -8.60 -2.78
C LEU A 44 9.92 -8.61 -1.84
N ILE A 45 10.12 -8.32 -0.55
CA ILE A 45 9.02 -8.22 0.42
C ILE A 45 8.08 -7.06 0.06
N GLU A 46 8.61 -5.90 -0.34
CA GLU A 46 7.81 -4.77 -0.81
C GLU A 46 7.00 -5.17 -2.05
N SER A 47 7.65 -5.79 -3.04
CA SER A 47 6.97 -6.27 -4.25
C SER A 47 5.84 -7.27 -3.96
N ILE A 48 6.02 -8.16 -2.97
CA ILE A 48 5.00 -9.12 -2.54
C ILE A 48 3.81 -8.39 -1.91
N ASN A 49 4.08 -7.44 -1.02
CA ASN A 49 3.05 -6.64 -0.38
C ASN A 49 2.25 -5.83 -1.40
N ASP A 50 2.91 -5.24 -2.38
CA ASP A 50 2.25 -4.45 -3.42
C ASP A 50 1.44 -5.32 -4.36
N ALA A 51 1.94 -6.49 -4.77
CA ALA A 51 1.14 -7.47 -5.52
C ALA A 51 -0.12 -7.92 -4.76
N LYS A 52 -0.02 -8.11 -3.42
CA LYS A 52 -1.17 -8.43 -2.58
C LYS A 52 -2.18 -7.29 -2.52
N LYS A 53 -1.72 -6.05 -2.34
CA LYS A 53 -2.61 -4.87 -2.31
C LYS A 53 -3.34 -4.69 -3.64
N GLU A 54 -2.62 -4.76 -4.75
CA GLU A 54 -3.19 -4.66 -6.10
C GLU A 54 -4.23 -5.75 -6.35
N TRP A 55 -3.92 -6.99 -5.96
CA TRP A 55 -4.87 -8.09 -6.08
C TRP A 55 -6.15 -7.86 -5.28
N LEU A 56 -6.04 -7.43 -4.01
CA LEU A 56 -7.20 -7.12 -3.17
C LEU A 56 -7.99 -5.92 -3.70
N SER A 57 -7.30 -4.89 -4.19
CA SER A 57 -7.91 -3.73 -4.82
C SER A 57 -8.70 -4.11 -6.07
N ALA A 58 -8.12 -4.92 -6.96
CA ALA A 58 -8.83 -5.40 -8.15
C ALA A 58 -10.08 -6.23 -7.80
N LYS A 59 -9.99 -7.07 -6.75
CA LYS A 59 -11.16 -7.81 -6.24
C LYS A 59 -12.24 -6.88 -5.68
N ASN A 60 -11.86 -5.87 -4.88
CA ASN A 60 -12.80 -4.89 -4.35
C ASN A 60 -13.46 -4.07 -5.48
N ASN A 61 -12.69 -3.66 -6.49
CA ASN A 61 -13.23 -2.89 -7.60
C ASN A 61 -14.13 -3.73 -8.52
N PHE A 62 -13.85 -5.03 -8.65
CA PHE A 62 -14.71 -5.97 -9.37
C PHE A 62 -16.11 -6.05 -8.78
N GLU A 63 -16.27 -5.93 -7.45
CA GLU A 63 -17.59 -5.93 -6.79
C GLU A 63 -18.49 -4.77 -7.24
N HIS A 64 -17.90 -3.72 -7.81
CA HIS A 64 -18.60 -2.54 -8.31
C HIS A 64 -18.66 -2.47 -9.85
N ALA A 65 -18.13 -3.47 -10.55
CA ALA A 65 -18.17 -3.52 -12.01
C ALA A 65 -19.56 -3.93 -12.50
N VAL A 66 -20.15 -3.13 -13.41
CA VAL A 66 -21.50 -3.37 -13.95
C VAL A 66 -21.46 -3.65 -15.46
N GLU A 67 -20.60 -2.96 -16.19
CA GLU A 67 -20.47 -3.13 -17.64
C GLU A 67 -19.70 -4.42 -17.97
N SER A 68 -20.18 -5.18 -18.95
CA SER A 68 -19.61 -6.49 -19.32
C SER A 68 -18.11 -6.41 -19.62
N ASP A 69 -17.68 -5.39 -20.37
CA ASP A 69 -16.29 -5.23 -20.76
C ASP A 69 -15.39 -4.90 -19.55
N ILE A 70 -15.95 -4.20 -18.56
CA ILE A 70 -15.27 -3.85 -17.30
C ILE A 70 -15.19 -5.07 -16.38
N ILE A 71 -16.23 -5.90 -16.35
CA ILE A 71 -16.23 -7.19 -15.65
C ILE A 71 -15.11 -8.08 -16.21
N ASP A 72 -15.04 -8.23 -17.52
CA ASP A 72 -13.99 -9.02 -18.18
C ASP A 72 -12.60 -8.46 -17.88
N TYR A 73 -12.42 -7.14 -17.98
CA TYR A 73 -11.18 -6.46 -17.61
C TYR A 73 -10.72 -6.84 -16.19
N TYR A 74 -11.59 -6.71 -15.20
CA TYR A 74 -11.24 -7.03 -13.81
C TYR A 74 -11.02 -8.53 -13.58
N ILE A 75 -11.71 -9.42 -14.30
CA ILE A 75 -11.42 -10.87 -14.25
C ILE A 75 -9.98 -11.15 -14.68
N TYR A 76 -9.55 -10.57 -15.81
CA TYR A 76 -8.16 -10.71 -16.26
C TYR A 76 -7.17 -10.06 -15.30
N GLN A 77 -7.50 -8.88 -14.79
CA GLN A 77 -6.65 -8.16 -13.84
C GLN A 77 -6.44 -8.94 -12.53
N ILE A 78 -7.52 -9.50 -11.96
CA ILE A 78 -7.46 -10.34 -10.76
C ILE A 78 -6.57 -11.57 -11.00
N LYS A 79 -6.76 -12.27 -12.13
CA LYS A 79 -5.94 -13.44 -12.49
C LYS A 79 -4.47 -13.08 -12.64
N ALA A 80 -4.16 -11.95 -13.27
CA ALA A 80 -2.80 -11.48 -13.45
C ALA A 80 -2.13 -11.15 -12.11
N TYR A 81 -2.81 -10.41 -11.24
CA TYR A 81 -2.27 -10.03 -9.93
C TYR A 81 -2.12 -11.21 -8.97
N GLN A 82 -3.07 -12.15 -8.99
CA GLN A 82 -2.94 -13.40 -8.24
C GLN A 82 -1.70 -14.18 -8.70
N THR A 83 -1.55 -14.38 -10.01
CA THR A 83 -0.41 -15.11 -10.59
C THR A 83 0.92 -14.44 -10.22
N ARG A 84 0.96 -13.11 -10.28
CA ARG A 84 2.15 -12.32 -9.88
C ARG A 84 2.48 -12.52 -8.40
N TYR A 85 1.47 -12.44 -7.53
CA TYR A 85 1.63 -12.65 -6.09
C TYR A 85 2.16 -14.04 -5.76
N GLU A 86 1.56 -15.09 -6.34
CA GLU A 86 1.99 -16.48 -6.15
C GLU A 86 3.43 -16.72 -6.63
N HIS A 87 3.80 -16.15 -7.78
CA HIS A 87 5.17 -16.21 -8.30
C HIS A 87 6.17 -15.55 -7.34
N LEU A 88 5.85 -14.38 -6.79
CA LEU A 88 6.73 -13.69 -5.85
C LEU A 88 6.86 -14.43 -4.52
N LEU A 89 5.78 -15.03 -4.01
CA LEU A 89 5.84 -15.91 -2.84
C LEU A 89 6.76 -17.12 -3.06
N LYS A 90 6.68 -17.74 -4.25
CA LYS A 90 7.58 -18.83 -4.62
C LYS A 90 9.04 -18.36 -4.62
N LYS A 91 9.32 -17.19 -5.20
CA LYS A 91 10.66 -16.58 -5.21
C LYS A 91 11.18 -16.29 -3.80
N ALA A 92 10.34 -15.81 -2.90
CA ALA A 92 10.72 -15.58 -1.50
C ALA A 92 11.07 -16.89 -0.79
N LYS A 93 10.27 -17.94 -0.99
CA LYS A 93 10.54 -19.28 -0.46
C LYS A 93 11.87 -19.84 -0.96
N GLU A 94 12.18 -19.68 -2.25
CA GLU A 94 13.45 -20.09 -2.86
C GLU A 94 14.66 -19.35 -2.26
N LYS A 95 14.47 -18.09 -1.87
CA LYS A 95 15.48 -17.28 -1.15
C LYS A 95 15.55 -17.55 0.36
N GLY A 96 14.70 -18.43 0.91
CA GLY A 96 14.63 -18.69 2.35
C GLY A 96 14.04 -17.54 3.17
N ILE A 97 13.30 -16.63 2.53
CA ILE A 97 12.63 -15.50 3.18
C ILE A 97 11.25 -15.97 3.67
N SER A 98 10.97 -15.75 4.95
CA SER A 98 9.63 -15.95 5.50
C SER A 98 8.81 -14.67 5.30
N ILE A 99 7.66 -14.80 4.65
CA ILE A 99 6.69 -13.73 4.37
C ILE A 99 5.52 -13.81 5.34
#